data_AF-A0A9P9N3N8-F1
#
_entry.id   AF-A0A9P9N3N8-F1
#
_cell.length_a   1.000
_cell.length_b   1.000
_cell.length_c   1.000
_cell.angle_alpha   90.00
_cell.angle_beta   90.00
_cell.angle_gamma   90.00
#
_symmetry.space_group_name_H-M   'P 1'
#
loop_
_entity.id
_entity.type
_entity.pdbx_description
1 polymer ?
#
loop_
_entity_poly.entity_id
_entity_poly.type
_entity_poly.pdbx_seq_one_letter_code
_entity_poly.pdbx_strand_id
1 'polypeptide(L)'
;MDSVDCLESIYSQIEAGIVVANTIPVRVRADQVTLKPSADSRSRKGLFLVQDVKAGDSLVLLNYPLVKTVTDGPMFRSKICEFCSSKAEGETKFNVCSSCGVNYYCTKECLASAWKLYRKKECVSLRTTRQAEDRCGGHLLIDSKLYRSAMRIIWLKFSNTMIYGEWSEVLEAGKLKKGEDDSDDDLKAMAALLVRYSFTTLEVRLSLIRLDKEVVKNAGSRATGKEVLWVDPFIAGIRQSPEANFRLMVHDAQLQIKAEKDIARGEEITIQACT
;
A
#
# COMPACT_ATOMS: atom_id res chain seq x y z
N MET A 1 -20.59 11.17 32.43
CA MET A 1 -19.62 10.04 32.50
C MET A 1 -19.26 9.78 31.07
N ASP A 2 -18.17 10.43 30.70
CA ASP A 2 -18.03 11.04 29.40
C ASP A 2 -17.33 10.07 28.46
N SER A 3 -17.74 10.08 27.19
CA SER A 3 -17.22 9.20 26.13
C SER A 3 -15.70 9.32 25.90
N VAL A 4 -15.05 10.28 26.56
CA VAL A 4 -13.60 10.53 26.53
C VAL A 4 -12.84 9.53 27.40
N ASP A 5 -13.37 9.15 28.57
CA ASP A 5 -12.70 8.22 29.51
C ASP A 5 -12.65 6.78 28.96
N CYS A 6 -13.64 6.42 28.13
CA CYS A 6 -13.67 5.13 27.45
C CYS A 6 -12.63 5.05 26.32
N LEU A 7 -12.36 6.16 25.64
CA LEU A 7 -11.35 6.23 24.59
C LEU A 7 -9.94 6.18 25.18
N GLU A 8 -9.66 6.89 26.26
CA GLU A 8 -8.33 6.82 26.92
C GLU A 8 -8.02 5.42 27.48
N SER A 9 -9.03 4.72 27.99
CA SER A 9 -8.90 3.32 28.44
C SER A 9 -8.59 2.36 27.28
N ILE A 10 -9.21 2.55 26.12
CA ILE A 10 -8.92 1.77 24.91
C ILE A 10 -7.52 2.11 24.36
N TYR A 11 -7.11 3.39 24.37
CA TYR A 11 -5.75 3.81 23.99
C TYR A 11 -4.68 3.22 24.92
N SER A 12 -4.91 3.23 26.23
CA SER A 12 -4.04 2.60 27.23
C SER A 12 -3.91 1.08 27.04
N GLN A 13 -5.01 0.39 26.71
CA GLN A 13 -4.99 -1.05 26.42
C GLN A 13 -4.34 -1.36 25.05
N ILE A 14 -4.47 -0.46 24.07
CA ILE A 14 -3.76 -0.55 22.78
C ILE A 14 -2.26 -0.34 23.00
N GLU A 15 -1.84 0.61 23.84
CA GLU A 15 -0.44 0.87 24.19
C GLU A 15 0.19 -0.26 25.02
N ALA A 16 -0.57 -0.84 25.96
CA ALA A 16 -0.14 -2.00 26.75
C ALA A 16 -0.04 -3.30 25.93
N GLY A 17 -0.73 -3.37 24.77
CA GLY A 17 -0.63 -4.46 23.80
C GLY A 17 0.48 -4.30 22.74
N ILE A 18 1.32 -3.26 22.82
CA ILE A 18 2.40 -2.98 21.86
C ILE A 18 3.60 -3.88 22.14
N VAL A 19 3.48 -5.16 21.80
CA VAL A 19 4.61 -6.05 21.52
C VAL A 19 4.32 -6.82 20.22
N VAL A 20 3.98 -6.11 19.14
CA VAL A 20 3.90 -6.70 17.79
C VAL A 20 4.80 -5.97 16.79
N ALA A 21 5.62 -5.02 17.26
CA ALA A 21 6.39 -4.18 16.36
C ALA A 21 7.54 -4.92 15.65
N ASN A 22 7.93 -6.14 16.05
CA ASN A 22 9.16 -6.80 15.58
C ASN A 22 8.92 -8.12 14.82
N THR A 23 7.79 -8.25 14.14
CA THR A 23 7.50 -9.45 13.35
C THR A 23 7.40 -9.11 11.87
N ILE A 24 7.98 -9.97 11.03
CA ILE A 24 7.75 -9.94 9.60
C ILE A 24 6.28 -10.31 9.35
N PRO A 25 5.51 -9.54 8.56
CA PRO A 25 4.11 -9.87 8.32
C PRO A 25 3.93 -11.22 7.65
N VAL A 26 2.84 -11.92 7.97
CA VAL A 26 2.52 -13.24 7.41
C VAL A 26 2.40 -13.21 5.87
N ARG A 27 2.05 -12.06 5.28
CA ARG A 27 1.99 -11.87 3.82
C ARG A 27 3.38 -11.85 3.15
N VAL A 28 4.43 -11.68 3.94
CA VAL A 28 5.82 -11.61 3.48
C VAL A 28 6.52 -12.91 3.80
N ARG A 29 6.90 -13.65 2.76
CA ARG A 29 7.78 -14.80 2.93
C ARG A 29 9.21 -14.29 2.97
N ALA A 30 9.86 -14.46 4.11
CA ALA A 30 11.21 -13.93 4.34
C ALA A 30 12.01 -14.85 5.28
N ASP A 31 12.02 -16.14 4.95
CA ASP A 31 12.65 -17.20 5.76
C ASP A 31 14.16 -17.00 5.97
N GLN A 32 14.77 -16.15 5.12
CA GLN A 32 16.22 -15.88 5.10
C GLN A 32 16.60 -14.54 5.75
N VAL A 33 15.64 -13.87 6.40
CA VAL A 33 15.88 -12.54 6.99
C VAL A 33 15.31 -12.44 8.40
N THR A 34 15.83 -11.49 9.16
CA THR A 34 15.32 -11.11 10.47
C THR A 34 15.28 -9.60 10.62
N LEU A 35 14.37 -9.09 11.46
CA LEU A 35 14.35 -7.68 11.84
C LEU A 35 15.36 -7.42 12.96
N LYS A 36 16.16 -6.37 12.81
CA LYS A 36 17.04 -5.82 13.86
C LYS A 36 17.04 -4.28 13.79
N PRO A 37 17.54 -3.56 14.81
CA PRO A 37 17.78 -2.12 14.67
C PRO A 37 18.68 -1.82 13.47
N SER A 38 18.28 -0.87 12.62
CA SER A 38 19.12 -0.41 11.51
C SER A 38 20.25 0.47 12.02
N ALA A 39 21.35 0.54 11.27
CA ALA A 39 22.39 1.54 11.47
C ALA A 39 21.93 2.95 11.05
N ASP A 40 20.93 3.07 10.18
CA ASP A 40 20.37 4.38 9.81
C ASP A 40 19.43 4.87 10.90
N SER A 41 19.76 6.00 11.54
CA SER A 41 18.91 6.63 12.56
C SER A 41 17.52 7.02 12.04
N ARG A 42 17.34 7.11 10.71
CA ARG A 42 16.05 7.36 10.06
C ARG A 42 15.18 6.10 9.96
N SER A 43 15.79 4.92 9.90
CA SER A 43 15.08 3.64 9.83
C SER A 43 15.18 2.97 11.20
N ARG A 44 14.13 3.02 12.03
CA ARG A 44 14.19 2.40 13.37
C ARG A 44 14.49 0.89 13.32
N LYS A 45 14.29 0.25 12.17
CA LYS A 45 14.49 -1.18 11.91
C LYS A 45 15.08 -1.39 10.52
N GLY A 46 15.87 -2.45 10.39
CA GLY A 46 16.41 -2.97 9.14
C GLY A 46 16.12 -4.46 9.01
N LEU A 47 16.15 -4.95 7.77
CA LEU A 47 16.13 -6.38 7.48
C LEU A 47 17.57 -6.88 7.36
N PHE A 48 17.88 -7.98 8.00
CA PHE A 48 19.23 -8.53 8.04
C PHE A 48 19.23 -9.99 7.63
N LEU A 49 20.26 -10.40 6.90
CA LEU A 49 20.41 -11.79 6.45
C LEU A 49 20.70 -12.74 7.62
N VAL A 50 20.04 -13.89 7.62
CA VAL A 50 20.33 -14.98 8.59
C VAL A 50 21.38 -15.97 8.07
N GLN A 51 21.68 -15.92 6.78
CA GLN A 51 22.65 -16.77 6.08
C GLN A 51 23.30 -16.01 4.92
N ASP A 52 24.38 -16.56 4.34
CA ASP A 52 25.01 -16.01 3.14
C ASP A 52 24.08 -16.14 1.93
N VAL A 53 24.15 -15.17 1.02
CA VAL A 53 23.28 -15.08 -0.16
C VAL A 53 24.13 -14.81 -1.38
N LYS A 54 23.82 -15.50 -2.49
CA LYS A 54 24.54 -15.33 -3.75
C LYS A 54 23.88 -14.29 -4.64
N ALA A 55 24.70 -13.67 -5.49
CA ALA A 55 24.22 -12.78 -6.52
C ALA A 55 23.11 -13.45 -7.34
N GLY A 56 21.94 -12.81 -7.41
CA GLY A 56 20.77 -13.30 -8.11
C GLY A 56 19.78 -14.13 -7.27
N ASP A 57 20.05 -14.43 -6.01
CA ASP A 57 19.07 -15.09 -5.14
C ASP A 57 17.91 -14.16 -4.79
N SER A 58 16.71 -14.73 -4.60
CA SER A 58 15.51 -14.01 -4.15
C SER A 58 15.20 -14.33 -2.70
N LEU A 59 15.06 -13.30 -1.86
CA LEU A 59 14.95 -13.46 -0.41
C LEU A 59 13.58 -13.12 0.16
N VAL A 60 13.01 -12.01 -0.30
CA VAL A 60 11.71 -11.53 0.16
C VAL A 60 10.74 -11.70 -0.98
N LEU A 61 9.74 -12.54 -0.72
CA LEU A 61 8.64 -12.83 -1.63
C LEU A 61 7.37 -12.27 -1.03
N LEU A 62 6.82 -11.28 -1.70
CA LEU A 62 5.58 -10.64 -1.32
C LEU A 62 4.54 -10.99 -2.37
N ASN A 63 3.70 -11.98 -2.04
CA ASN A 63 2.72 -12.53 -2.97
C ASN A 63 1.70 -11.49 -3.40
N TYR A 64 1.32 -10.58 -2.48
CA TYR A 64 0.41 -9.47 -2.75
C TYR A 64 0.75 -8.28 -1.84
N PRO A 65 0.77 -7.04 -2.36
CA PRO A 65 0.97 -5.85 -1.54
C PRO A 65 -0.19 -5.67 -0.58
N LEU A 66 0.04 -4.96 0.52
CA LEU A 66 -1.05 -4.54 1.40
C LEU A 66 -2.17 -3.86 0.59
N VAL A 67 -1.80 -2.96 -0.33
CA VAL A 67 -2.72 -2.39 -1.32
C VAL A 67 -2.09 -2.38 -2.70
N LYS A 68 -2.89 -2.70 -3.71
CA LYS A 68 -2.58 -2.47 -5.12
C LYS A 68 -3.65 -1.56 -5.69
N THR A 69 -3.35 -0.72 -6.67
CA THR A 69 -4.34 0.09 -7.39
C THR A 69 -3.91 0.27 -8.83
N VAL A 70 -4.80 -0.03 -9.79
CA VAL A 70 -4.58 0.31 -11.20
C VAL A 70 -5.00 1.75 -11.45
N THR A 71 -4.12 2.59 -11.98
CA THR A 71 -4.50 3.92 -12.44
C THR A 71 -3.63 4.42 -13.58
N ASP A 72 -4.22 5.22 -14.46
CA ASP A 72 -3.62 6.34 -15.21
C ASP A 72 -4.72 6.98 -16.09
N GLY A 73 -5.93 7.12 -15.52
CA GLY A 73 -7.13 7.51 -16.26
C GLY A 73 -7.93 6.35 -16.87
N PRO A 74 -9.10 6.64 -17.48
CA PRO A 74 -10.06 5.63 -17.94
C PRO A 74 -9.51 4.71 -19.03
N MET A 75 -8.67 5.25 -19.94
CA MET A 75 -8.08 4.48 -21.03
C MET A 75 -7.19 3.34 -20.50
N PHE A 76 -6.32 3.63 -19.53
CA PHE A 76 -5.42 2.62 -18.95
C PHE A 76 -6.17 1.60 -18.09
N ARG A 77 -7.13 2.06 -17.28
CA ARG A 77 -7.98 1.16 -16.48
C ARG A 77 -8.71 0.15 -17.34
N SER A 78 -9.18 0.54 -18.52
CA SER A 78 -9.88 -0.38 -19.43
C SER A 78 -9.02 -1.53 -19.97
N LYS A 79 -7.69 -1.40 -19.88
CA LYS A 79 -6.71 -2.34 -20.43
C LYS A 79 -5.98 -3.16 -19.37
N ILE A 80 -6.23 -2.94 -18.08
CA ILE A 80 -5.50 -3.62 -17.00
C ILE A 80 -6.50 -4.18 -16.01
N CYS A 81 -6.34 -5.46 -15.67
CA CYS A 81 -7.21 -6.12 -14.71
C CYS A 81 -6.92 -5.56 -13.32
N GLU A 82 -7.93 -5.04 -12.64
CA GLU A 82 -7.81 -4.48 -11.30
C GLU A 82 -7.33 -5.54 -10.28
N PHE A 83 -7.67 -6.81 -10.51
CA PHE A 83 -7.33 -7.89 -9.60
C PHE A 83 -5.95 -8.49 -9.86
N CYS A 84 -5.68 -9.03 -11.05
CA CYS A 84 -4.42 -9.72 -11.35
C CYS A 84 -3.39 -8.85 -12.07
N SER A 85 -3.75 -7.63 -12.47
CA SER A 85 -2.87 -6.71 -13.22
C SER A 85 -2.43 -7.18 -14.60
N SER A 86 -3.05 -8.25 -15.14
CA SER A 86 -2.85 -8.65 -16.53
C SER A 86 -3.25 -7.51 -17.47
N LYS A 87 -2.47 -7.30 -18.52
CA LYS A 87 -2.79 -6.35 -19.58
C LYS A 87 -3.68 -7.02 -20.62
N ALA A 88 -4.57 -6.25 -21.24
CA ALA A 88 -5.35 -6.70 -22.38
C ALA A 88 -4.41 -6.93 -23.58
N GLU A 89 -4.52 -8.10 -24.21
CA GLU A 89 -3.79 -8.43 -25.44
C GLU A 89 -4.70 -8.18 -26.66
N GLY A 90 -4.17 -7.44 -27.65
CA GLY A 90 -4.90 -7.11 -28.87
C GLY A 90 -6.22 -6.37 -28.62
N GLU A 91 -7.31 -6.92 -29.15
CA GLU A 91 -8.67 -6.34 -29.05
C GLU A 91 -9.46 -6.84 -27.84
N THR A 92 -8.83 -7.61 -26.93
CA THR A 92 -9.52 -8.18 -25.76
C THR A 92 -10.10 -7.07 -24.88
N LYS A 93 -11.42 -7.12 -24.64
CA LYS A 93 -12.11 -6.16 -23.77
C LYS A 93 -12.30 -6.74 -22.38
N PHE A 94 -11.86 -5.99 -21.37
CA PHE A 94 -12.13 -6.35 -19.98
C PHE A 94 -13.53 -5.95 -19.54
N ASN A 95 -14.07 -6.72 -18.59
CA ASN A 95 -15.39 -6.49 -18.03
C ASN A 95 -15.32 -5.36 -17.00
N VAL A 96 -16.02 -4.26 -17.27
CA VAL A 96 -16.21 -3.20 -16.29
C VAL A 96 -17.16 -3.65 -15.18
N CYS A 97 -16.91 -3.25 -13.94
CA CYS A 97 -17.85 -3.51 -12.86
C CYS A 97 -19.17 -2.78 -13.11
N SER A 98 -20.25 -3.53 -13.31
CA SER A 98 -21.59 -2.97 -13.57
C SER A 98 -22.12 -2.04 -12.48
N SER A 99 -21.68 -2.22 -11.23
CA SER A 99 -22.16 -1.41 -10.10
C SER A 99 -21.51 -0.02 -10.04
N CYS A 100 -20.18 0.07 -10.09
CA CYS A 100 -19.50 1.37 -9.98
C CYS A 100 -18.93 1.91 -11.30
N GLY A 101 -18.85 1.13 -12.37
CA GLY A 101 -18.32 1.56 -13.67
C GLY A 101 -16.85 1.97 -13.71
N VAL A 102 -16.05 1.71 -12.66
CA VAL A 102 -14.65 2.18 -12.55
C VAL A 102 -13.63 1.07 -12.80
N ASN A 103 -13.76 -0.05 -12.09
CA ASN A 103 -12.75 -1.12 -12.13
C ASN A 103 -13.06 -2.10 -13.27
N TYR A 104 -12.00 -2.60 -13.91
CA TYR A 104 -12.07 -3.56 -15.02
C TYR A 104 -11.43 -4.89 -14.63
N TYR A 105 -11.95 -5.99 -15.18
CA TYR A 105 -11.52 -7.35 -14.86
C TYR A 105 -11.42 -8.19 -16.12
N CYS A 106 -10.33 -8.94 -16.27
CA CYS A 106 -10.14 -9.85 -17.39
C CYS A 106 -11.13 -11.02 -17.36
N THR A 107 -11.51 -11.51 -16.18
CA THR A 107 -12.46 -12.61 -16.01
C THR A 107 -13.45 -12.38 -14.86
N LYS A 108 -14.52 -13.19 -14.81
CA LYS A 108 -15.50 -13.17 -13.72
C LYS A 108 -14.88 -13.64 -12.40
N GLU A 109 -13.90 -14.53 -12.45
CA GLU A 109 -13.15 -15.03 -11.31
C GLU A 109 -12.32 -13.92 -10.68
N CYS A 110 -11.66 -13.09 -11.50
CA CYS A 110 -10.95 -11.91 -11.02
C CYS A 110 -11.87 -10.92 -10.30
N LEU A 111 -13.07 -10.69 -10.84
CA LEU A 111 -14.08 -9.86 -10.17
C LEU A 111 -14.52 -10.47 -8.83
N ALA A 112 -14.81 -11.78 -8.80
CA ALA A 112 -15.23 -12.48 -7.58
C ALA A 112 -14.14 -12.46 -6.49
N SER A 113 -12.88 -12.67 -6.86
CA SER A 113 -11.74 -12.61 -5.94
C SER A 113 -11.53 -11.20 -5.40
N ALA A 114 -11.60 -10.17 -6.26
CA ALA A 114 -11.57 -8.79 -5.80
C ALA A 114 -12.73 -8.47 -4.85
N TRP A 115 -13.94 -8.98 -5.13
CA TRP A 115 -15.14 -8.80 -4.29
C TRP A 115 -14.95 -9.29 -2.86
N LYS A 116 -14.30 -10.45 -2.70
CA LYS A 116 -13.98 -11.04 -1.40
C LYS A 116 -12.95 -10.23 -0.61
N LEU A 117 -11.96 -9.63 -1.29
CA LEU A 117 -10.81 -9.01 -0.62
C LEU A 117 -11.01 -7.54 -0.27
N TYR A 118 -11.37 -6.69 -1.23
CA TYR A 118 -11.42 -5.23 -1.01
C TYR A 118 -12.60 -4.54 -1.70
N ARG A 119 -13.14 -5.18 -2.74
CA ARG A 119 -13.99 -4.48 -3.70
C ARG A 119 -15.40 -4.20 -3.18
N LYS A 120 -15.99 -5.06 -2.32
CA LYS A 120 -17.35 -4.86 -1.81
C LYS A 120 -17.56 -3.48 -1.17
N LYS A 121 -16.56 -3.02 -0.40
CA LYS A 121 -16.61 -1.72 0.29
C LYS A 121 -16.18 -0.57 -0.63
N GLU A 122 -15.08 -0.77 -1.37
CA GLU A 122 -14.57 0.21 -2.34
C GLU A 122 -15.62 0.57 -3.42
N CYS A 123 -16.45 -0.40 -3.84
CA CYS A 123 -17.44 -0.23 -4.90
C CYS A 123 -18.47 0.85 -4.62
N VAL A 124 -18.93 0.94 -3.38
CA VAL A 124 -19.93 1.95 -2.99
C VAL A 124 -19.30 3.33 -3.05
N SER A 125 -18.12 3.50 -2.46
CA SER A 125 -17.38 4.76 -2.49
C SER A 125 -17.07 5.21 -3.92
N LEU A 126 -16.55 4.31 -4.77
CA LEU A 126 -16.24 4.64 -6.16
C LEU A 126 -17.48 5.05 -6.96
N ARG A 127 -18.63 4.41 -6.71
CA ARG A 127 -19.88 4.80 -7.37
C ARG A 127 -20.30 6.21 -6.95
N THR A 128 -20.24 6.52 -5.65
CA THR A 128 -20.59 7.84 -5.12
C THR A 128 -19.64 8.91 -5.64
N THR A 129 -18.33 8.65 -5.60
CA THR A 129 -17.32 9.57 -6.15
C THR A 129 -17.56 9.82 -7.63
N ARG A 130 -17.85 8.78 -8.42
CA ARG A 130 -18.11 8.91 -9.87
C ARG A 130 -19.31 9.80 -10.14
N GLN A 131 -20.42 9.56 -9.45
CA GLN A 131 -21.63 10.37 -9.59
C GLN A 131 -21.42 11.82 -9.16
N ALA A 132 -20.55 12.09 -8.19
CA ALA A 132 -20.17 13.45 -7.83
C ALA A 132 -19.33 14.12 -8.92
N GLU A 133 -18.36 13.39 -9.44
CA GLU A 133 -17.45 13.80 -10.52
C GLU A 133 -18.16 14.07 -11.84
N ASP A 134 -19.09 13.19 -12.24
CA ASP A 134 -19.95 13.34 -13.43
C ASP A 134 -20.73 14.68 -13.40
N ARG A 135 -21.12 15.15 -12.20
CA ARG A 135 -21.85 16.42 -12.03
C ARG A 135 -20.96 17.66 -12.09
N CYS A 136 -19.66 17.50 -11.86
CA CYS A 136 -18.68 18.59 -11.85
C CYS A 136 -17.78 18.60 -13.08
N GLY A 137 -17.96 17.65 -14.01
CA GLY A 137 -17.23 17.61 -15.29
C GLY A 137 -15.77 17.15 -15.18
N GLY A 138 -15.38 16.39 -14.15
CA GLY A 138 -14.00 15.90 -14.02
C GLY A 138 -13.90 14.59 -13.23
N HIS A 139 -12.91 13.74 -13.58
CA HIS A 139 -12.68 12.40 -12.98
C HIS A 139 -11.40 12.30 -12.13
N LEU A 140 -10.97 13.40 -11.53
CA LEU A 140 -9.63 13.54 -10.94
C LEU A 140 -9.35 12.59 -9.76
N LEU A 141 -10.34 12.28 -8.95
CA LEU A 141 -10.21 11.44 -7.76
C LEU A 141 -10.25 9.96 -8.10
N ILE A 142 -11.16 9.54 -8.98
CA ILE A 142 -11.21 8.15 -9.44
C ILE A 142 -9.95 7.78 -10.23
N ASP A 143 -9.37 8.75 -10.93
CA ASP A 143 -8.12 8.58 -11.66
C ASP A 143 -6.88 8.72 -10.75
N SER A 144 -7.05 9.16 -9.50
CA SER A 144 -5.95 9.29 -8.54
C SER A 144 -5.62 7.94 -7.87
N LYS A 145 -4.44 7.40 -8.16
CA LYS A 145 -3.89 6.23 -7.44
C LYS A 145 -3.73 6.47 -5.95
N LEU A 146 -3.40 7.70 -5.55
CA LEU A 146 -3.22 8.06 -4.16
C LEU A 146 -4.55 7.97 -3.41
N TYR A 147 -5.58 8.61 -3.95
CA TYR A 147 -6.93 8.59 -3.37
C TYR A 147 -7.46 7.15 -3.24
N ARG A 148 -7.36 6.37 -4.32
CA ARG A 148 -7.87 5.00 -4.33
C ARG A 148 -7.08 4.07 -3.40
N SER A 149 -5.76 4.23 -3.32
CA SER A 149 -4.94 3.43 -2.41
C SER A 149 -5.20 3.79 -0.95
N ALA A 150 -5.27 5.08 -0.63
CA ALA A 150 -5.65 5.56 0.69
C ALA A 150 -7.03 5.01 1.10
N MET A 151 -8.02 5.10 0.21
CA MET A 151 -9.34 4.52 0.43
C MET A 151 -9.29 3.02 0.72
N ARG A 152 -8.47 2.24 -0.01
CA ARG A 152 -8.30 0.80 0.24
C ARG A 152 -7.66 0.52 1.60
N ILE A 153 -6.62 1.26 2.00
CA ILE A 153 -5.96 1.11 3.30
C ILE A 153 -6.95 1.35 4.44
N ILE A 154 -7.74 2.42 4.35
CA ILE A 154 -8.82 2.69 5.30
C ILE A 154 -9.77 1.49 5.37
N TRP A 155 -10.26 1.03 4.21
CA TRP A 155 -11.23 -0.06 4.21
C TRP A 155 -10.68 -1.34 4.81
N LEU A 156 -9.41 -1.68 4.54
CA LEU A 156 -8.74 -2.81 5.19
C LEU A 156 -8.73 -2.66 6.71
N LYS A 157 -8.45 -1.45 7.23
CA LYS A 157 -8.49 -1.15 8.66
C LYS A 157 -9.90 -1.30 9.25
N PHE A 158 -10.92 -0.69 8.64
CA PHE A 158 -12.29 -0.67 9.20
C PHE A 158 -13.10 -1.94 8.95
N SER A 159 -12.64 -2.81 8.04
CA SER A 159 -13.25 -4.12 7.82
C SER A 159 -12.68 -5.22 8.69
N ASN A 160 -11.71 -4.92 9.57
CA ASN A 160 -10.93 -5.91 10.32
C ASN A 160 -10.26 -6.96 9.41
N THR A 161 -10.01 -6.61 8.14
CA THR A 161 -9.28 -7.47 7.18
C THR A 161 -7.77 -7.32 7.35
N MET A 162 -7.33 -6.18 7.88
CA MET A 162 -5.94 -5.91 8.22
C MET A 162 -5.55 -6.61 9.53
N ILE A 163 -4.46 -7.37 9.52
CA ILE A 163 -3.95 -8.03 10.73
C ILE A 163 -3.39 -6.95 11.67
N TYR A 164 -3.50 -7.15 12.99
CA TYR A 164 -3.16 -6.16 14.04
C TYR A 164 -1.77 -5.51 13.87
N GLY A 165 -0.78 -6.24 13.33
CA GLY A 165 0.56 -5.73 13.06
C GLY A 165 0.64 -4.76 11.87
N GLU A 166 -0.14 -4.98 10.81
CA GLU A 166 0.00 -4.26 9.53
C GLU A 166 -0.41 -2.78 9.65
N TRP A 167 -1.38 -2.47 10.51
CA TRP A 167 -1.78 -1.09 10.77
C TRP A 167 -0.65 -0.29 11.43
N SER A 168 0.07 -0.93 12.35
CA SER A 168 1.25 -0.31 12.97
C SER A 168 2.31 -0.02 11.92
N GLU A 169 2.52 -0.90 10.93
CA GLU A 169 3.46 -0.65 9.82
C GLU A 169 3.04 0.56 8.98
N VAL A 170 1.75 0.69 8.66
CA VAL A 170 1.21 1.85 7.94
C VAL A 170 1.50 3.15 8.70
N LEU A 171 1.24 3.16 10.02
CA LEU A 171 1.48 4.34 10.85
C LEU A 171 2.97 4.66 11.00
N GLU A 172 3.82 3.65 11.06
CA GLU A 172 5.27 3.81 11.16
C GLU A 172 5.89 4.31 9.85
N ALA A 173 5.43 3.81 8.70
CA ALA A 173 5.83 4.31 7.39
C ALA A 173 5.48 5.80 7.23
N GLY A 174 4.35 6.25 7.78
CA GLY A 174 3.92 7.66 7.76
C GLY A 174 4.75 8.60 8.65
N LYS A 175 5.65 8.07 9.48
CA LYS A 175 6.58 8.87 10.32
C LYS A 175 7.94 9.09 9.64
N LEU A 176 8.20 8.46 8.48
CA LEU A 176 9.41 8.70 7.70
C LEU A 176 9.39 10.16 7.20
N LYS A 177 10.53 10.88 7.33
CA LYS A 177 10.62 12.35 7.33
C LYS A 177 9.76 13.06 6.27
N LYS A 178 9.08 14.13 6.72
CA LYS A 178 8.44 15.17 5.92
C LYS A 178 9.48 15.80 4.98
N GLY A 179 9.29 15.68 3.67
CA GLY A 179 9.93 16.60 2.72
C GLY A 179 9.38 18.01 2.98
N GLU A 180 10.23 19.03 2.90
CA GLU A 180 9.92 20.40 3.33
C GLU A 180 8.87 21.14 2.46
N ASP A 181 8.28 20.50 1.43
CA ASP A 181 7.70 21.25 0.30
C ASP A 181 6.30 20.83 -0.20
N ASP A 182 5.60 19.90 0.47
CA ASP A 182 4.23 19.54 0.05
C ASP A 182 3.18 20.32 0.88
N SER A 183 2.32 21.10 0.21
CA SER A 183 1.27 21.87 0.89
C SER A 183 0.28 20.95 1.60
N ASP A 184 0.03 21.24 2.88
CA ASP A 184 -0.88 20.50 3.76
C ASP A 184 -2.33 20.49 3.23
N ASP A 185 -2.64 21.37 2.27
CA ASP A 185 -3.98 21.61 1.73
C ASP A 185 -4.45 20.50 0.78
N ASP A 186 -3.59 19.92 -0.06
CA ASP A 186 -3.93 18.78 -0.92
C ASP A 186 -4.30 17.55 -0.10
N LEU A 187 -3.54 17.29 0.98
CA LEU A 187 -3.77 16.18 1.89
C LEU A 187 -5.07 16.38 2.68
N LYS A 188 -5.32 17.60 3.18
CA LYS A 188 -6.59 17.96 3.82
C LYS A 188 -7.78 17.81 2.87
N ALA A 189 -7.63 18.22 1.61
CA ALA A 189 -8.66 18.06 0.59
C ALA A 189 -8.95 16.57 0.33
N MET A 190 -7.91 15.76 0.12
CA MET A 190 -8.05 14.32 -0.06
C MET A 190 -8.69 13.63 1.16
N ALA A 191 -8.26 13.99 2.39
CA ALA A 191 -8.84 13.47 3.62
C ALA A 191 -10.31 13.87 3.78
N ALA A 192 -10.67 15.11 3.46
CA ALA A 192 -12.06 15.57 3.48
C ALA A 192 -12.93 14.81 2.46
N LEU A 193 -12.41 14.55 1.26
CA LEU A 193 -13.09 13.79 0.22
C LEU A 193 -13.24 12.31 0.60
N LEU A 194 -12.24 11.71 1.24
CA LEU A 194 -12.34 10.37 1.78
C LEU A 194 -13.43 10.31 2.84
N VAL A 195 -13.40 11.16 3.87
CA VAL A 195 -14.47 11.22 4.89
C VAL A 195 -15.85 11.37 4.26
N ARG A 196 -15.98 12.24 3.25
CA ARG A 196 -17.25 12.48 2.54
C ARG A 196 -17.76 11.26 1.76
N TYR A 197 -16.87 10.45 1.19
CA TYR A 197 -17.24 9.40 0.23
C TYR A 197 -16.95 7.96 0.69
N SER A 198 -16.19 7.76 1.77
CA SER A 198 -15.95 6.46 2.41
C SER A 198 -16.78 6.20 3.66
N PHE A 199 -17.63 7.13 4.09
CA PHE A 199 -18.48 6.98 5.29
C PHE A 199 -17.69 6.59 6.54
N THR A 200 -16.51 7.19 6.71
CA THR A 200 -15.55 6.86 7.77
C THR A 200 -15.53 7.91 8.87
N THR A 201 -15.20 7.51 10.10
CA THR A 201 -15.19 8.38 11.31
C THR A 201 -14.07 9.42 11.29
N LEU A 202 -14.13 10.40 12.20
CA LEU A 202 -13.13 11.47 12.36
C LEU A 202 -11.71 10.94 12.66
N GLU A 203 -11.59 9.79 13.31
CA GLU A 203 -10.30 9.12 13.59
C GLU A 203 -9.57 8.68 12.29
N VAL A 204 -10.34 8.38 11.24
CA VAL A 204 -9.81 8.07 9.90
C VAL A 204 -9.21 9.31 9.28
N ARG A 205 -9.81 10.47 9.51
CA ARG A 205 -9.35 11.77 9.02
C ARG A 205 -7.93 12.07 9.52
N LEU A 206 -7.65 11.82 10.80
CA LEU A 206 -6.32 12.03 11.40
C LEU A 206 -5.31 10.98 10.95
N SER A 207 -5.74 9.73 10.77
CA SER A 207 -4.88 8.66 10.26
C SER A 207 -4.55 8.82 8.77
N LEU A 208 -5.43 9.46 8.00
CA LEU A 208 -5.24 9.78 6.59
C LEU A 208 -4.35 10.99 6.34
N ILE A 209 -4.47 12.04 7.16
CA ILE A 209 -3.53 13.16 7.14
C ILE A 209 -2.10 12.66 7.45
N ARG A 210 -1.98 11.56 8.21
CA ARG A 210 -0.72 10.86 8.52
C ARG A 210 -0.30 9.80 7.49
N LEU A 211 -1.21 9.33 6.63
CA LEU A 211 -0.88 8.51 5.46
C LEU A 211 -0.29 9.45 4.41
N ASP A 212 0.97 9.80 4.64
CA ASP A 212 1.73 10.76 3.87
C ASP A 212 1.73 10.37 2.38
N LYS A 213 1.78 11.39 1.49
CA LYS A 213 2.18 11.23 0.09
C LYS A 213 3.44 10.35 0.02
N GLU A 214 4.34 10.44 0.99
CA GLU A 214 5.54 9.62 1.10
C GLU A 214 5.28 8.13 1.39
N VAL A 215 4.27 7.74 2.17
CA VAL A 215 3.92 6.31 2.31
C VAL A 215 3.51 5.75 0.95
N VAL A 216 2.71 6.52 0.21
CA VAL A 216 2.16 6.04 -1.07
C VAL A 216 3.17 6.20 -2.23
N LYS A 217 4.06 7.20 -2.18
CA LYS A 217 5.18 7.39 -3.13
C LYS A 217 6.28 6.35 -2.90
N ASN A 218 6.68 6.11 -1.65
CA ASN A 218 7.76 5.19 -1.29
C ASN A 218 7.33 3.72 -1.35
N ALA A 219 6.08 3.41 -1.01
CA ALA A 219 5.60 2.03 -1.04
C ALA A 219 5.23 1.52 -2.45
N GLY A 220 5.32 2.36 -3.50
CA GLY A 220 4.58 2.07 -4.71
C GLY A 220 5.05 2.43 -6.09
N SER A 221 5.94 3.40 -6.28
CA SER A 221 6.03 3.95 -7.63
C SER A 221 6.91 3.18 -8.63
N ARG A 222 7.65 2.11 -8.26
CA ARG A 222 8.70 1.57 -9.17
C ARG A 222 8.95 0.07 -9.18
N ALA A 223 7.91 -0.72 -8.96
CA ALA A 223 8.04 -2.18 -9.08
C ALA A 223 7.20 -2.72 -10.26
N THR A 224 6.06 -2.09 -10.57
CA THR A 224 5.27 -2.31 -11.80
C THR A 224 5.20 -1.01 -12.59
N GLY A 225 5.09 -1.05 -13.93
CA GLY A 225 5.03 0.15 -14.77
C GLY A 225 4.00 1.21 -14.31
N LYS A 226 4.08 2.44 -14.86
CA LYS A 226 3.34 3.66 -14.44
C LYS A 226 1.87 3.43 -14.04
N GLU A 227 1.24 2.43 -14.66
CA GLU A 227 -0.18 2.10 -14.66
C GLU A 227 -0.67 1.36 -13.39
N VAL A 228 0.22 0.81 -12.56
CA VAL A 228 -0.16 0.08 -11.33
C VAL A 228 0.67 0.57 -10.15
N LEU A 229 -0.01 1.04 -9.12
CA LEU A 229 0.58 1.42 -7.84
C LEU A 229 0.49 0.24 -6.86
N TRP A 230 1.62 -0.15 -6.30
CA TRP A 230 1.69 -1.05 -5.17
C TRP A 230 1.83 -0.21 -3.90
N VAL A 231 1.38 -0.67 -2.74
CA VAL A 231 1.61 0.02 -1.48
C VAL A 231 1.78 -1.07 -0.45
N ASP A 232 3.03 -1.28 -0.04
CA ASP A 232 3.36 -2.16 1.06
C ASP A 232 4.26 -1.45 2.11
N PRO A 233 3.74 -1.17 3.32
CA PRO A 233 4.50 -0.50 4.37
C PRO A 233 5.75 -1.25 4.83
N PHE A 234 5.76 -2.59 4.75
CA PHE A 234 6.92 -3.39 5.14
C PHE A 234 8.07 -3.16 4.17
N ILE A 235 7.80 -3.15 2.86
CA ILE A 235 8.79 -2.85 1.82
C ILE A 235 9.26 -1.40 1.91
N ALA A 236 8.34 -0.46 2.19
CA ALA A 236 8.69 0.95 2.37
C ALA A 236 9.61 1.19 3.57
N GLY A 237 9.59 0.31 4.57
CA GLY A 237 10.48 0.34 5.72
C GLY A 237 11.90 -0.18 5.46
N ILE A 238 12.17 -0.74 4.28
CA ILE A 238 13.52 -1.22 3.92
C ILE A 238 14.40 -0.01 3.61
N ARG A 239 15.59 0.00 4.21
CA ARG A 239 16.55 1.08 4.04
C ARG A 239 16.91 1.28 2.58
N GLN A 240 16.85 2.54 2.14
CA GLN A 240 17.30 2.94 0.81
C GLN A 240 18.79 3.33 0.82
N SER A 241 19.53 2.91 -0.20
CA SER A 241 20.95 3.22 -0.37
C SER A 241 21.31 3.41 -1.86
N PRO A 242 22.16 4.39 -2.23
CA PRO A 242 22.74 4.48 -3.57
C PRO A 242 23.57 3.24 -3.92
N GLU A 243 24.23 2.65 -2.92
CA GLU A 243 25.05 1.44 -3.03
C GLU A 243 24.28 0.21 -2.54
N ALA A 244 23.00 0.11 -2.92
CA ALA A 244 22.16 -0.99 -2.51
C ALA A 244 22.77 -2.35 -2.86
N ASN A 245 22.53 -3.33 -1.99
CA ASN A 245 22.92 -4.72 -2.22
C ASN A 245 21.76 -5.56 -2.80
N PHE A 246 20.53 -5.01 -2.84
CA PHE A 246 19.37 -5.65 -3.43
C PHE A 246 18.61 -4.74 -4.41
N ARG A 247 17.94 -5.39 -5.36
CA ARG A 247 16.98 -4.78 -6.29
C ARG A 247 15.57 -5.26 -6.02
N LEU A 248 14.63 -4.33 -6.06
CA LEU A 248 13.20 -4.60 -6.05
C LEU A 248 12.72 -4.96 -7.47
N MET A 249 11.94 -6.02 -7.60
CA MET A 249 11.36 -6.45 -8.88
C MET A 249 9.90 -6.85 -8.69
N VAL A 250 9.06 -6.74 -9.72
CA VAL A 250 7.76 -7.40 -9.76
C VAL A 250 7.69 -8.34 -10.94
N HIS A 251 7.28 -9.58 -10.66
CA HIS A 251 7.09 -10.64 -11.64
C HIS A 251 5.75 -11.33 -11.34
N ASP A 252 4.90 -11.51 -12.35
CA ASP A 252 3.59 -12.20 -12.22
C ASP A 252 2.73 -11.75 -11.04
N ALA A 253 2.68 -10.43 -10.80
CA ALA A 253 1.98 -9.85 -9.65
C ALA A 253 2.49 -10.34 -8.29
N GLN A 254 3.79 -10.67 -8.19
CA GLN A 254 4.54 -10.86 -6.95
C GLN A 254 5.71 -9.87 -6.90
N LEU A 255 5.96 -9.29 -5.74
CA LEU A 255 7.13 -8.45 -5.52
C LEU A 255 8.25 -9.29 -4.93
N GLN A 256 9.44 -9.14 -5.51
CA GLN A 256 10.65 -9.88 -5.17
C GLN A 256 11.78 -8.92 -4.85
N ILE A 257 12.61 -9.28 -3.86
CA ILE A 257 13.88 -8.61 -3.57
C ILE A 257 15.02 -9.56 -3.94
N LYS A 258 15.82 -9.17 -4.93
CA LYS A 258 16.88 -9.99 -5.53
C LYS A 258 18.26 -9.42 -5.22
N ALA A 259 19.19 -10.27 -4.79
CA ALA A 259 20.56 -9.88 -4.50
C ALA A 259 21.28 -9.42 -5.77
N GLU A 260 21.96 -8.28 -5.73
CA GLU A 260 22.77 -7.79 -6.87
C GLU A 260 24.22 -8.31 -6.82
N LYS A 261 24.65 -8.80 -5.67
CA LYS A 261 26.00 -9.33 -5.41
C LYS A 261 25.94 -10.43 -4.35
N ASP A 262 27.08 -11.08 -4.11
CA ASP A 262 27.24 -11.97 -2.95
C ASP A 262 27.25 -11.12 -1.67
N ILE A 263 26.52 -11.58 -0.64
CA ILE A 263 26.29 -10.83 0.60
C ILE A 263 26.42 -11.79 1.77
N ALA A 264 27.19 -11.39 2.79
CA ALA A 264 27.44 -12.24 3.94
C ALA A 264 26.26 -12.25 4.93
N ARG A 265 26.15 -13.34 5.68
CA ARG A 265 25.27 -13.44 6.84
C ARG A 265 25.44 -12.24 7.77
N GLY A 266 24.32 -11.70 8.23
CA GLY A 266 24.28 -10.61 9.20
C GLY A 266 24.41 -9.22 8.59
N GLU A 267 24.58 -9.09 7.28
CA GLU A 267 24.49 -7.80 6.59
C GLU A 267 23.03 -7.31 6.49
N GLU A 268 22.88 -5.98 6.46
CA GLU A 268 21.60 -5.31 6.27
C GLU A 268 21.19 -5.32 4.78
N ILE A 269 19.93 -5.63 4.51
CA ILE A 269 19.29 -5.49 3.22
C ILE A 269 19.02 -4.02 2.97
N THR A 270 19.56 -3.52 1.86
CA THR A 270 19.31 -2.17 1.35
C THR A 270 18.83 -2.26 -0.09
N ILE A 271 17.88 -1.39 -0.46
CA ILE A 271 17.35 -1.30 -1.81
C ILE A 271 17.70 0.05 -2.43
N GLN A 272 17.83 0.10 -3.76
CA GLN A 272 18.01 1.40 -4.41
C GLN A 272 16.78 2.26 -4.16
N ALA A 273 17.01 3.54 -3.88
CA ALA A 273 15.94 4.53 -3.96
C ALA A 273 15.39 4.45 -5.37
N CYS A 274 14.13 4.06 -5.44
CA CYS A 274 13.37 4.11 -6.67
C CYS A 274 13.40 5.60 -7.13
N THR A 275 13.89 5.94 -8.34
CA THR A 275 14.05 7.33 -8.88
C THR A 275 13.08 7.79 -9.94
#